data_AF-A0A8X7XIE3-F1
#
_entry.id   AF-A0A8X7XIE3-F1
#
_cell.length_a   1.000
_cell.length_b   1.000
_cell.length_c   1.000
_cell.angle_alpha   90.00
_cell.angle_beta   90.00
_cell.angle_gamma   90.00
#
_symmetry.space_group_name_H-M   'P 1'
#
loop_
_entity.id
_entity.type
_entity.pdbx_description
1 polymer ?
#
loop_
_entity_poly.entity_id
_entity_poly.type
_entity_poly.pdbx_seq_one_letter_code
_entity_poly.pdbx_strand_id
1 'polypeptide(L)'
;MDVFQKLNTASQKLGQAVKINYWTPADPTSNNEESYKYMFRLKHQLAKQCEDMKIRLKIDEDSNFLNPTSEAKLDITEALTELETARNQHQKTTLALHRAQVSSTISEKVVKEDKQTEAIKETVNHTLRLYSQILNLQEEGNKLKSQLREVRKERLTLKKDALMNMEEIRKVSKMKEKKVQSMKSEVLKQGQEYLEKYLNIAALTENVFQGLILGSNVNWATDPHLREIVLQLEKNFSV
;
A
#
# COMPACT_ATOMS: atom_id res chain seq x y z
N MET A 1 31.16 -7.68 -40.30
CA MET A 1 29.79 -7.42 -40.77
C MET A 1 29.53 -5.94 -40.60
N ASP A 2 29.39 -5.23 -41.71
CA ASP A 2 29.47 -3.77 -41.79
C ASP A 2 28.36 -3.09 -40.98
N VAL A 3 28.69 -2.04 -40.22
CA VAL A 3 27.73 -1.31 -39.35
C VAL A 3 26.58 -0.75 -40.20
N PHE A 4 26.88 -0.40 -41.44
CA PHE A 4 25.91 0.08 -42.43
C PHE A 4 24.96 -1.02 -42.92
N GLN A 5 25.42 -2.27 -43.03
CA GLN A 5 24.52 -3.39 -43.32
C GLN A 5 23.51 -3.61 -42.18
N LYS A 6 23.95 -3.50 -40.92
CA LYS A 6 23.05 -3.62 -39.75
C LYS A 6 22.06 -2.46 -39.68
N LEU A 7 22.51 -1.24 -39.95
CA LEU A 7 21.67 -0.04 -39.99
C LEU A 7 20.62 -0.12 -41.10
N ASN A 8 21.02 -0.52 -42.31
CA ASN A 8 20.12 -0.70 -43.44
C ASN A 8 19.07 -1.79 -43.15
N THR A 9 19.49 -2.93 -42.58
CA THR A 9 18.57 -4.01 -42.18
C THR A 9 17.57 -3.55 -41.10
N ALA A 10 18.02 -2.75 -40.13
CA ALA A 10 17.16 -2.19 -39.10
C ALA A 10 16.17 -1.15 -39.67
N SER A 11 16.61 -0.29 -40.59
CA SER A 11 15.75 0.67 -41.31
C SER A 11 14.68 -0.04 -42.15
N GLN A 12 15.04 -1.11 -42.85
CA GLN A 12 14.08 -1.90 -43.64
C GLN A 12 13.04 -2.59 -42.75
N LYS A 13 13.45 -3.17 -41.61
CA LYS A 13 12.51 -3.77 -40.64
C LYS A 13 11.56 -2.74 -40.03
N LEU A 14 12.05 -1.53 -39.71
CA LEU A 14 11.21 -0.43 -39.26
C LEU A 14 10.24 0.05 -40.35
N GLY A 15 10.70 0.18 -41.59
CA GLY A 15 9.87 0.58 -42.73
C GLY A 15 8.74 -0.41 -43.02
N GLN A 16 9.01 -1.71 -42.89
CA GLN A 16 7.99 -2.76 -43.00
C GLN A 16 6.98 -2.70 -41.85
N ALA A 17 7.42 -2.47 -40.61
CA ALA A 17 6.53 -2.33 -39.45
C ALA A 17 5.63 -1.09 -39.54
N VAL A 18 6.10 0.00 -40.15
CA VAL A 18 5.28 1.22 -40.37
C VAL A 18 4.22 1.01 -41.46
N LYS A 19 4.53 0.25 -42.53
CA LYS A 19 3.56 -0.06 -43.59
C LYS A 19 2.37 -0.91 -43.12
N ILE A 20 2.50 -1.63 -42.01
CA ILE A 20 1.46 -2.52 -41.50
C ILE A 20 0.38 -1.76 -40.70
N ASN A 21 0.62 -0.50 -40.28
CA ASN A 21 -0.26 0.19 -39.32
C ASN A 21 -0.86 1.55 -39.73
N TYR A 22 -0.60 2.10 -40.92
CA TYR A 22 -1.32 3.30 -41.36
C TYR A 22 -1.58 3.35 -42.87
N TRP A 23 -2.80 3.81 -43.18
CA TRP A 23 -3.27 4.26 -44.47
C TRP A 23 -2.27 5.22 -45.13
N THR A 24 -1.72 4.82 -46.28
CA THR A 24 -0.99 5.70 -47.19
C THR A 24 -1.96 6.68 -47.86
N PRO A 25 -1.81 8.00 -47.70
CA PRO A 25 -2.51 8.95 -48.55
C PRO A 25 -2.11 8.68 -50.01
N ALA A 26 -3.10 8.54 -50.88
CA ALA A 26 -2.91 8.36 -52.31
C ALA A 26 -2.22 9.56 -52.95
N ASP A 27 -1.58 9.32 -54.10
CA ASP A 27 -0.84 10.27 -54.92
C ASP A 27 -1.54 11.63 -55.13
N PRO A 28 -0.77 12.75 -55.16
CA PRO A 28 -1.29 14.11 -55.27
C PRO A 28 -1.60 14.52 -56.72
N THR A 29 -2.33 13.68 -57.46
CA THR A 29 -2.71 13.99 -58.86
C THR A 29 -4.17 13.72 -59.19
N SER A 30 -5.09 13.92 -58.23
CA SER A 30 -6.51 14.03 -58.55
C SER A 30 -7.25 14.93 -57.56
N ASN A 31 -7.74 16.06 -58.07
CA ASN A 31 -8.85 16.86 -57.56
C ASN A 31 -8.75 17.42 -56.13
N ASN A 32 -7.73 18.24 -55.88
CA ASN A 32 -7.53 19.01 -54.63
C ASN A 32 -8.80 19.76 -54.16
N GLU A 33 -9.65 20.22 -55.09
CA GLU A 33 -10.84 21.01 -54.80
C GLU A 33 -11.94 20.21 -54.06
N GLU A 34 -12.09 18.92 -54.36
CA GLU A 34 -13.04 18.03 -53.66
C GLU A 34 -12.54 17.68 -52.26
N SER A 35 -11.23 17.54 -52.09
CA SER A 35 -10.59 17.29 -50.80
C SER A 35 -10.76 18.47 -49.83
N TYR A 36 -10.64 19.71 -50.32
CA TYR A 36 -10.94 20.90 -49.52
C TYR A 36 -12.43 21.02 -49.21
N LYS A 37 -13.32 20.74 -50.17
CA LYS A 37 -14.78 20.71 -49.93
C LYS A 37 -15.18 19.67 -48.88
N TYR A 38 -14.55 18.50 -48.89
CA TYR A 38 -14.76 17.46 -47.89
C TYR A 38 -14.26 17.87 -46.51
N MET A 39 -13.05 18.46 -46.41
CA MET A 39 -12.55 19.01 -45.14
C MET A 39 -13.44 20.13 -44.60
N PHE A 40 -13.93 21.03 -45.46
CA PHE A 40 -14.84 22.10 -45.04
C PHE A 40 -16.17 21.54 -44.52
N ARG A 41 -16.70 20.48 -45.15
CA ARG A 41 -17.89 19.76 -44.66
C ARG A 41 -17.64 19.11 -43.30
N LEU A 42 -16.50 18.42 -43.13
CA LEU A 42 -16.10 17.83 -41.85
C LEU A 42 -15.96 18.88 -40.76
N LYS A 43 -15.29 20.00 -41.04
CA LYS A 43 -15.15 21.11 -40.10
C LYS A 43 -16.50 21.69 -39.70
N HIS A 44 -17.40 21.89 -40.66
CA HIS A 44 -18.74 22.40 -40.40
C HIS A 44 -19.58 21.41 -39.58
N GLN A 45 -19.48 20.11 -39.87
CA GLN A 45 -20.18 19.04 -39.15
C GLN A 45 -19.67 18.91 -37.71
N LEU A 46 -18.35 19.01 -37.50
CA LEU A 46 -17.75 19.00 -36.17
C LEU A 46 -18.17 20.23 -35.35
N ALA A 47 -18.15 21.43 -35.96
CA ALA A 47 -18.61 22.65 -35.29
C ALA A 47 -20.08 22.57 -34.88
N LYS A 48 -20.92 22.00 -35.74
CA LYS A 48 -22.34 21.74 -35.43
C LYS A 48 -22.48 20.75 -34.27
N GLN A 49 -21.73 19.65 -34.26
CA GLN A 49 -21.75 18.68 -33.16
C GLN A 49 -21.31 19.29 -31.83
N CYS A 50 -20.30 20.16 -31.83
CA CYS A 50 -19.87 20.88 -30.64
C CYS A 50 -20.96 21.83 -30.10
N GLU A 51 -21.65 22.55 -30.98
CA GLU A 51 -22.74 23.44 -30.55
C GLU A 51 -23.96 22.64 -30.04
N ASP A 52 -24.34 21.54 -30.72
CA ASP A 52 -25.39 20.64 -30.26
C ASP A 52 -25.05 20.01 -28.89
N MET A 53 -23.77 19.71 -28.64
CA MET A 53 -23.30 19.21 -27.34
C MET A 53 -23.34 20.30 -26.26
N LYS A 54 -22.99 21.53 -26.61
CA LYS A 54 -23.08 22.69 -25.71
C LYS A 54 -24.53 23.02 -25.34
N ILE A 55 -25.46 22.92 -26.28
CA ILE A 55 -26.90 23.07 -26.03
C ILE A 55 -27.40 21.95 -25.12
N ARG A 56 -27.00 20.69 -25.39
CA ARG A 56 -27.36 19.54 -24.52
C ARG A 56 -26.84 19.71 -23.10
N LEU A 57 -25.58 20.14 -22.92
CA LEU A 57 -25.02 20.42 -21.60
C LEU A 57 -25.79 21.52 -20.86
N LYS A 58 -26.25 22.55 -21.59
CA LYS A 58 -27.01 23.65 -21.00
C LYS A 58 -28.43 23.22 -20.60
N ILE A 59 -29.08 22.37 -21.40
CA ILE A 59 -30.36 21.73 -21.06
C ILE A 59 -30.18 20.76 -19.87
N ASP A 60 -29.03 20.11 -19.76
CA ASP A 60 -28.68 19.20 -18.66
C ASP A 60 -28.36 19.96 -17.35
N GLU A 61 -27.78 21.17 -17.43
CA GLU A 61 -27.63 22.09 -16.30
C GLU A 61 -28.99 22.59 -15.78
N ASP A 62 -29.94 22.89 -16.67
CA ASP A 62 -31.28 23.36 -16.31
C ASP A 62 -32.21 22.23 -15.81
N SER A 63 -31.88 20.96 -16.10
CA SER A 63 -32.70 19.78 -15.72
C SER A 63 -32.14 18.96 -14.53
N ASN A 64 -30.91 19.23 -14.06
CA ASN A 64 -30.24 18.46 -13.01
C ASN A 64 -30.63 18.86 -11.56
N PHE A 65 -31.92 18.78 -11.23
CA PHE A 65 -32.34 18.56 -9.84
C PHE A 65 -32.38 17.06 -9.43
N LEU A 66 -32.08 16.13 -10.34
CA LEU A 66 -32.10 14.68 -10.07
C LEU A 66 -30.98 13.94 -10.83
N ASN A 67 -29.86 13.69 -10.12
CA ASN A 67 -28.73 12.79 -10.39
C ASN A 67 -28.79 11.85 -11.63
N PRO A 68 -27.86 12.04 -12.59
CA PRO A 68 -27.09 10.93 -13.15
C PRO A 68 -25.61 11.32 -13.44
N THR A 69 -24.84 11.81 -12.46
CA THR A 69 -23.50 12.38 -12.72
C THR A 69 -22.32 11.41 -12.52
N SER A 70 -22.54 10.13 -12.23
CA SER A 70 -21.44 9.19 -11.91
C SER A 70 -20.89 8.45 -13.13
N GLU A 71 -21.75 8.01 -14.04
CA GLU A 71 -21.37 7.14 -15.17
C GLU A 71 -20.73 7.97 -16.29
N ALA A 72 -21.34 9.10 -16.67
CA ALA A 72 -20.78 10.02 -17.64
C ALA A 72 -19.42 10.62 -17.24
N LYS A 73 -19.17 10.82 -15.93
CA LYS A 73 -17.84 11.26 -15.44
C LYS A 73 -16.79 10.17 -15.60
N LEU A 74 -17.17 8.91 -15.40
CA LEU A 74 -16.28 7.76 -15.54
C LEU A 74 -15.93 7.54 -17.02
N ASP A 75 -16.92 7.62 -17.90
CA ASP A 75 -16.74 7.53 -19.37
C ASP A 75 -15.83 8.65 -19.92
N ILE A 76 -15.99 9.88 -19.42
CA ILE A 76 -15.11 11.00 -19.82
C ILE A 76 -13.67 10.75 -19.36
N THR A 77 -13.47 10.25 -18.13
CA THR A 77 -12.12 9.94 -17.66
C THR A 77 -11.47 8.80 -18.45
N GLU A 78 -12.24 7.78 -18.80
CA GLU A 78 -11.79 6.67 -19.64
C GLU A 78 -11.40 7.18 -21.04
N ALA A 79 -12.28 7.95 -21.69
CA ALA A 79 -12.02 8.55 -23.01
C ALA A 79 -10.77 9.46 -23.02
N LEU A 80 -10.52 10.21 -21.94
CA LEU A 80 -9.32 11.03 -21.81
C LEU A 80 -8.05 10.17 -21.67
N THR A 81 -8.12 9.06 -20.92
CA THR A 81 -6.99 8.14 -20.82
C THR A 81 -6.72 7.43 -22.15
N GLU A 82 -7.75 6.99 -22.86
CA GLU A 82 -7.62 6.40 -24.19
C GLU A 82 -7.02 7.39 -25.18
N LEU A 83 -7.50 8.64 -25.20
CA LEU A 83 -6.95 9.69 -26.05
C LEU A 83 -5.46 9.94 -25.75
N GLU A 84 -5.09 10.01 -24.48
CA GLU A 84 -3.70 10.21 -24.07
C GLU A 84 -2.81 9.01 -24.46
N THR A 85 -3.31 7.79 -24.31
CA THR A 85 -2.57 6.58 -24.76
C THR A 85 -2.40 6.55 -26.28
N ALA A 86 -3.45 6.89 -27.05
CA ALA A 86 -3.42 6.97 -28.50
C ALA A 86 -2.46 8.08 -28.99
N ARG A 87 -2.48 9.24 -28.33
CA ARG A 87 -1.53 10.34 -28.59
C ARG A 87 -0.09 9.91 -28.36
N ASN A 88 0.18 9.26 -27.23
CA ASN A 88 1.51 8.76 -26.89
C ASN A 88 1.97 7.69 -27.89
N GLN A 89 1.07 6.83 -28.34
CA GLN A 89 1.36 5.83 -29.36
C GLN A 89 1.69 6.49 -30.71
N HIS A 90 0.89 7.46 -31.15
CA HIS A 90 1.14 8.22 -32.37
C HIS A 90 2.51 8.93 -32.32
N GLN A 91 2.85 9.59 -31.21
CA GLN A 91 4.15 10.23 -31.04
C GLN A 91 5.31 9.23 -31.12
N LYS A 92 5.17 8.06 -30.50
CA LYS A 92 6.18 6.98 -30.59
C LYS A 92 6.36 6.49 -32.02
N THR A 93 5.26 6.26 -32.75
CA THR A 93 5.31 5.80 -34.13
C THR A 93 5.92 6.84 -35.06
N THR A 94 5.58 8.12 -34.89
CA THR A 94 6.13 9.24 -35.67
C THR A 94 7.64 9.38 -35.43
N LEU A 95 8.09 9.28 -34.18
CA LEU A 95 9.52 9.31 -33.85
C LEU A 95 10.27 8.12 -34.45
N ALA A 96 9.68 6.92 -34.42
CA ALA A 96 10.25 5.72 -35.02
C ALA A 96 10.42 5.89 -36.54
N LEU A 97 9.40 6.44 -37.22
CA LEU A 97 9.46 6.75 -38.65
C LEU A 97 10.57 7.76 -38.97
N HIS A 98 10.64 8.88 -38.25
CA HIS A 98 11.69 9.88 -38.45
C HIS A 98 13.09 9.29 -38.28
N ARG A 99 13.30 8.43 -37.27
CA ARG A 99 14.58 7.73 -37.08
C ARG A 99 14.91 6.81 -38.25
N ALA A 100 13.93 6.07 -38.77
CA ALA A 100 14.11 5.22 -39.95
C ALA A 100 14.44 6.02 -41.22
N GLN A 101 13.79 7.17 -41.42
CA GLN A 101 14.07 8.08 -42.53
C GLN A 101 15.50 8.63 -42.45
N VAL A 102 15.87 9.20 -41.30
CA VAL A 102 17.23 9.71 -41.05
C VAL A 102 18.28 8.63 -41.27
N SER A 103 18.03 7.42 -40.75
CA SER A 103 18.90 6.26 -40.94
C SER A 103 19.06 5.86 -42.42
N SER A 104 17.98 5.88 -43.21
CA SER A 104 18.03 5.63 -44.66
C SER A 104 18.88 6.70 -45.35
N THR A 105 18.63 7.97 -45.07
CA THR A 105 19.37 9.09 -45.68
C THR A 105 20.86 9.07 -45.31
N ILE A 106 21.20 8.72 -44.06
CA ILE A 106 22.60 8.54 -43.63
C ILE A 106 23.24 7.38 -44.39
N SER A 107 22.53 6.25 -44.50
CA SER A 107 23.02 5.06 -45.20
C SER A 107 23.29 5.35 -46.68
N GLU A 108 22.40 6.07 -47.35
CA GLU A 108 22.55 6.47 -48.75
C GLU A 108 23.72 7.43 -48.97
N LYS A 109 23.97 8.35 -48.03
CA LYS A 109 25.07 9.32 -48.12
C LYS A 109 26.45 8.70 -47.84
N VAL A 110 26.53 7.76 -46.89
CA VAL A 110 27.77 7.08 -46.50
C VAL A 110 28.30 6.11 -47.58
N VAL A 111 27.51 5.76 -48.59
CA VAL A 111 27.99 4.96 -49.74
C VAL A 111 29.02 5.73 -50.59
N LYS A 112 29.10 7.05 -50.47
CA LYS A 112 30.08 7.88 -51.19
C LYS A 112 31.34 8.03 -50.32
N GLU A 113 32.44 7.36 -50.68
CA GLU A 113 33.70 7.40 -49.90
C GLU A 113 34.40 8.78 -49.95
N ASP A 114 33.90 9.74 -49.17
CA ASP A 114 34.51 11.05 -48.96
C ASP A 114 34.94 11.29 -47.50
N LYS A 115 35.68 12.37 -47.24
CA LYS A 115 36.09 12.75 -45.87
C LYS A 115 34.90 13.04 -44.94
N GLN A 116 33.75 13.47 -45.48
CA GLN A 116 32.55 13.74 -44.69
C GLN A 116 31.92 12.45 -44.17
N THR A 117 32.01 11.38 -44.96
CA THR A 117 31.52 10.05 -44.65
C THR A 117 32.26 9.41 -43.48
N GLU A 118 33.57 9.63 -43.36
CA GLU A 118 34.34 9.14 -42.22
C GLU A 118 33.96 9.87 -40.92
N ALA A 119 33.72 11.18 -40.98
CA ALA A 119 33.22 11.95 -39.84
C ALA A 119 31.81 11.52 -39.40
N ILE A 120 30.93 11.19 -40.37
CA ILE A 120 29.60 10.63 -40.09
C ILE A 120 29.71 9.25 -39.42
N LYS A 121 30.60 8.37 -39.91
CA LYS A 121 30.88 7.06 -39.30
C LYS A 121 31.33 7.18 -37.85
N GLU A 122 32.31 8.04 -37.59
CA GLU A 122 32.82 8.27 -36.24
C GLU A 122 31.71 8.79 -35.30
N THR A 123 30.92 9.75 -35.77
CA THR A 123 29.80 10.33 -35.00
C THR A 123 28.73 9.28 -34.68
N VAL A 124 28.36 8.44 -35.66
CA VAL A 124 27.37 7.36 -35.46
C VAL A 124 27.90 6.34 -34.46
N ASN A 125 29.17 5.94 -34.56
CA ASN A 125 29.80 5.00 -33.63
C ASN A 125 29.87 5.56 -32.20
N HIS A 126 30.26 6.83 -32.06
CA HIS A 126 30.26 7.51 -30.76
C HIS A 126 28.85 7.55 -30.15
N THR A 127 27.85 7.89 -30.96
CA THR A 127 26.44 7.95 -30.55
C THR A 127 25.93 6.57 -30.12
N LEU A 128 26.25 5.51 -30.86
CA LEU A 128 25.90 4.13 -30.49
C LEU A 128 26.54 3.72 -29.17
N ARG A 129 27.81 4.07 -28.94
CA ARG A 129 28.50 3.81 -27.67
C ARG A 129 27.81 4.50 -26.49
N LEU A 130 27.44 5.77 -26.65
CA LEU A 130 26.69 6.51 -25.64
C LEU A 130 25.32 5.87 -25.38
N TYR A 131 24.61 5.45 -26.42
CA TYR A 131 23.33 4.75 -26.26
C TYR A 131 23.47 3.44 -25.48
N SER A 132 24.51 2.64 -25.76
CA SER A 132 24.78 1.43 -24.98
C SER A 132 25.03 1.74 -23.49
N GLN A 133 25.77 2.80 -23.19
CA GLN A 133 26.00 3.24 -21.81
C GLN A 133 24.71 3.69 -21.13
N ILE A 134 23.89 4.50 -21.81
CA ILE A 134 22.59 4.95 -21.29
C ILE A 134 21.68 3.75 -21.01
N LEU A 135 21.64 2.77 -21.92
CA LEU A 135 20.79 1.60 -21.77
C LEU A 135 21.21 0.74 -20.57
N ASN A 136 22.53 0.54 -20.38
CA ASN A 136 23.06 -0.15 -19.20
C ASN A 136 22.69 0.58 -17.90
N LEU A 137 22.85 1.90 -17.84
CA LEU A 137 22.46 2.70 -16.68
C LEU A 137 20.96 2.63 -16.39
N GLN A 138 20.13 2.61 -17.43
CA GLN A 138 18.68 2.44 -17.29
C GLN A 138 18.33 1.05 -16.74
N GLU A 139 19.00 0.00 -17.20
CA GLU A 139 18.82 -1.35 -16.69
C GLU A 139 19.24 -1.48 -15.21
N GLU A 140 20.40 -0.94 -14.86
CA GLU A 140 20.88 -0.86 -13.46
C GLU A 140 19.89 -0.08 -12.58
N GLY A 141 19.42 1.07 -13.06
CA GLY A 141 18.42 1.88 -12.37
C GLY A 141 17.11 1.13 -12.16
N ASN A 142 16.65 0.37 -13.15
CA ASN A 142 15.45 -0.46 -13.04
C ASN A 142 15.64 -1.61 -12.05
N LYS A 143 16.80 -2.27 -12.07
CA LYS A 143 17.16 -3.31 -11.10
C LYS A 143 17.15 -2.76 -9.67
N LEU A 144 17.80 -1.63 -9.44
CA LEU A 144 17.82 -0.96 -8.14
C LEU A 144 16.42 -0.56 -7.68
N LYS A 145 15.60 -0.01 -8.58
CA LYS A 145 14.20 0.33 -8.30
C LYS A 145 13.39 -0.90 -7.90
N SER A 146 13.66 -2.05 -8.51
CA SER A 146 13.01 -3.31 -8.15
C SER A 146 13.44 -3.81 -6.77
N GLN A 147 14.74 -3.78 -6.48
CA GLN A 147 15.25 -4.14 -5.14
C GLN A 147 14.65 -3.24 -4.06
N LEU A 148 14.54 -1.94 -4.32
CA LEU A 148 13.91 -1.00 -3.39
C LEU A 148 12.43 -1.32 -3.14
N ARG A 149 11.70 -1.81 -4.15
CA ARG A 149 10.31 -2.26 -3.96
C ARG A 149 10.23 -3.49 -3.06
N GLU A 150 11.11 -4.47 -3.25
CA GLU A 150 11.15 -5.66 -2.39
C GLU A 150 11.49 -5.31 -0.94
N VAL A 151 12.51 -4.48 -0.70
CA VAL A 151 12.85 -4.02 0.66
C VAL A 151 11.68 -3.28 1.31
N ARG A 152 10.93 -2.46 0.55
CA ARG A 152 9.74 -1.79 1.07
C ARG A 152 8.63 -2.77 1.43
N LYS A 153 8.46 -3.84 0.65
CA LYS A 153 7.48 -4.91 0.90
C LYS A 153 7.86 -5.68 2.17
N GLU A 154 9.11 -6.12 2.30
CA GLU A 154 9.62 -6.80 3.49
C GLU A 154 9.49 -5.93 4.76
N ARG A 155 9.78 -4.63 4.65
CA ARG A 155 9.58 -3.70 5.77
C ARG A 155 8.12 -3.62 6.19
N LEU A 156 7.18 -3.65 5.25
CA LEU A 156 5.74 -3.62 5.55
C LEU A 156 5.28 -4.92 6.22
N THR A 157 5.75 -6.08 5.75
CA THR A 157 5.43 -7.37 6.37
C THR A 157 5.98 -7.43 7.79
N LEU A 158 7.25 -7.04 7.98
CA LEU A 158 7.87 -7.00 9.31
C LEU A 158 7.12 -6.05 10.27
N LYS A 159 6.67 -4.89 9.78
CA LYS A 159 5.86 -3.97 10.59
C LYS A 159 4.53 -4.59 11.00
N LYS A 160 3.87 -5.34 10.11
CA LYS A 160 2.63 -6.05 10.42
C LYS A 160 2.87 -7.13 11.46
N ASP A 161 3.92 -7.93 11.30
CA ASP A 161 4.26 -9.00 12.24
C ASP A 161 4.63 -8.44 13.63
N ALA A 162 5.36 -7.33 13.68
CA ALA A 162 5.68 -6.64 14.94
C ALA A 162 4.42 -6.16 15.67
N LEU A 163 3.43 -5.63 14.95
CA LEU A 163 2.15 -5.22 15.54
C LEU A 163 1.35 -6.42 16.07
N MET A 164 1.31 -7.52 15.32
CA MET A 164 0.66 -8.76 15.77
C MET A 164 1.31 -9.31 17.04
N ASN A 165 2.64 -9.40 17.06
CA ASN A 165 3.40 -9.85 18.21
C ASN A 165 3.18 -8.96 19.44
N MET A 166 3.12 -7.64 19.26
CA MET A 166 2.80 -6.71 20.35
C MET A 166 1.41 -6.96 20.94
N GLU A 167 0.42 -7.23 20.08
CA GLU A 167 -0.93 -7.54 20.54
C GLU A 167 -0.98 -8.89 21.28
N GLU A 168 -0.26 -9.90 20.81
CA GLU A 168 -0.12 -11.18 21.51
C GLU A 168 0.56 -11.02 22.87
N ILE A 169 1.67 -10.29 22.95
CA ILE A 169 2.36 -9.98 24.20
C ILE A 169 1.40 -9.29 25.17
N ARG A 170 0.60 -8.33 24.69
CA ARG A 170 -0.39 -7.63 25.52
C ARG A 170 -1.47 -8.58 26.05
N LYS A 171 -1.97 -9.49 25.22
CA LYS A 171 -2.95 -10.52 25.63
C LYS A 171 -2.38 -11.45 26.69
N VAL A 172 -1.17 -11.97 26.47
CA VAL A 172 -0.48 -12.85 27.43
C VAL A 172 -0.22 -12.13 28.75
N SER A 173 0.23 -10.87 28.70
CA SER A 173 0.46 -10.06 29.90
C SER A 173 -0.82 -9.88 30.72
N LYS A 174 -1.93 -9.52 30.07
CA LYS A 174 -3.24 -9.40 30.75
C LYS A 174 -3.70 -10.72 31.37
N MET A 175 -3.48 -11.85 30.69
CA MET A 175 -3.85 -13.17 31.21
C MET A 175 -3.00 -13.54 32.43
N LYS A 176 -1.69 -13.27 32.40
CA LYS A 176 -0.80 -13.47 33.54
C LYS A 176 -1.23 -12.60 34.72
N GLU A 177 -1.53 -11.33 34.50
CA GLU A 177 -1.97 -10.41 35.55
C GLU A 177 -3.26 -10.89 36.23
N LYS A 178 -4.27 -11.31 35.43
CA LYS A 178 -5.50 -11.93 35.96
C LYS A 178 -5.22 -13.18 36.79
N LYS A 179 -4.30 -14.05 36.34
CA LYS A 179 -3.91 -15.26 37.07
C LYS A 179 -3.20 -14.95 38.39
N VAL A 180 -2.34 -13.92 38.40
CA VAL A 180 -1.68 -13.46 39.63
C VAL A 180 -2.70 -12.88 40.60
N GLN A 181 -3.66 -12.07 40.12
CA GLN A 181 -4.73 -11.54 40.96
C GLN A 181 -5.63 -12.64 41.53
N SER A 182 -6.01 -13.65 40.74
CA SER A 182 -6.82 -14.77 41.23
C SER A 182 -6.08 -15.57 42.29
N MET A 183 -4.80 -15.88 42.06
CA MET A 183 -3.97 -16.61 43.03
C MET A 183 -3.78 -15.84 44.33
N LYS A 184 -3.56 -14.52 44.25
CA LYS A 184 -3.48 -13.67 45.45
C LYS A 184 -4.79 -13.68 46.24
N SER A 185 -5.93 -13.62 45.55
CA SER A 185 -7.24 -13.70 46.21
C SER A 185 -7.46 -15.06 46.88
N GLU A 186 -7.05 -16.15 46.24
CA GLU A 186 -7.18 -17.50 46.78
C GLU A 186 -6.32 -17.71 48.03
N VAL A 187 -5.06 -17.26 48.01
CA VAL A 187 -4.18 -17.30 49.19
C VAL A 187 -4.75 -16.46 50.34
N LEU A 188 -5.34 -15.28 50.05
CA LEU A 188 -5.98 -14.46 51.08
C LEU A 188 -7.20 -15.16 51.70
N LYS A 189 -8.03 -15.82 50.88
CA LYS A 189 -9.19 -16.59 51.38
C LYS A 189 -8.74 -17.75 52.27
N GLN A 190 -7.77 -18.53 51.83
CA GLN A 190 -7.21 -19.61 52.65
C GLN A 190 -6.64 -19.09 53.97
N GLY A 191 -5.92 -17.95 53.94
CA GLY A 191 -5.43 -17.29 55.15
C GLY A 191 -6.55 -16.89 56.12
N GLN A 192 -7.66 -16.36 55.59
CA GLN A 192 -8.85 -16.02 56.39
C GLN A 192 -9.50 -17.25 57.00
N GLU A 193 -9.67 -18.33 56.24
CA GLU A 193 -10.24 -19.59 56.72
C GLU A 193 -9.38 -20.20 57.85
N TYR A 194 -8.04 -20.18 57.70
CA TYR A 194 -7.15 -20.63 58.77
C TYR A 194 -7.26 -19.76 60.01
N LEU A 195 -7.30 -18.44 59.87
CA LEU A 195 -7.41 -17.52 60.99
C LEU A 195 -8.72 -17.74 61.76
N GLU A 196 -9.84 -17.87 61.05
CA GLU A 196 -11.15 -18.15 61.65
C GLU A 196 -11.14 -19.50 62.38
N LYS A 197 -10.53 -20.53 61.80
CA LYS A 197 -10.36 -21.83 62.46
C LYS A 197 -9.56 -21.72 63.76
N TYR A 198 -8.42 -21.02 63.75
CA TYR A 198 -7.60 -20.85 64.95
C TYR A 198 -8.31 -19.99 66.01
N LEU A 199 -9.04 -18.96 65.60
CA LEU A 199 -9.84 -18.13 66.50
C LEU A 199 -10.94 -18.97 67.18
N ASN A 200 -11.64 -19.82 66.43
CA ASN A 200 -12.65 -20.72 66.97
C ASN A 200 -12.05 -21.73 67.96
N ILE A 201 -10.88 -22.29 67.66
CA ILE A 201 -10.18 -23.20 68.59
C ILE A 201 -9.76 -22.46 69.87
N ALA A 202 -9.23 -21.24 69.74
CA ALA A 202 -8.87 -20.42 70.90
C ALA A 202 -10.09 -20.13 71.78
N ALA A 203 -11.20 -19.68 71.19
CA ALA A 203 -12.46 -19.43 71.89
C ALA A 203 -13.02 -20.71 72.58
N LEU A 204 -12.99 -21.86 71.91
CA LEU A 204 -13.39 -23.13 72.52
C LEU A 204 -12.49 -23.50 73.71
N THR A 205 -11.19 -23.29 73.56
CA THR A 205 -10.20 -23.58 74.61
C THR A 205 -10.41 -22.68 75.83
N GLU A 206 -10.60 -21.37 75.61
CA GLU A 206 -10.93 -20.41 76.67
C GLU A 206 -12.23 -20.78 77.39
N ASN A 207 -13.30 -21.14 76.64
CA ASN A 207 -14.57 -21.59 77.21
C ASN A 207 -14.43 -22.85 78.07
N VAL A 208 -13.65 -23.83 77.61
CA VAL A 208 -13.38 -25.06 78.38
C VAL A 208 -12.61 -24.74 79.66
N PHE A 209 -11.57 -23.90 79.59
CA PHE A 209 -10.81 -23.49 80.78
C PHE A 209 -11.69 -22.72 81.78
N GLN A 210 -12.52 -21.79 81.31
CA GLN A 210 -13.46 -21.07 82.18
C GLN A 210 -14.44 -22.05 82.86
N GLY A 211 -15.02 -22.98 82.09
CA GLY A 211 -15.93 -24.01 82.62
C GLY A 211 -15.26 -24.92 83.65
N LEU A 212 -14.01 -25.32 83.43
CA LEU A 212 -13.24 -26.12 84.38
C LEU A 212 -12.94 -25.36 85.67
N ILE A 213 -12.54 -24.08 85.60
CA ILE A 213 -12.27 -23.26 86.80
C ILE A 213 -13.56 -23.09 87.61
N LEU A 214 -14.67 -22.72 86.95
CA LEU A 214 -15.97 -22.56 87.61
C LEU A 214 -16.50 -23.88 88.20
N GLY A 215 -16.30 -25.01 87.52
CA GLY A 215 -16.73 -26.34 87.96
C GLY A 215 -15.82 -27.01 89.00
N SER A 216 -14.59 -26.53 89.19
CA SER A 216 -13.61 -27.12 90.12
C SER A 216 -13.93 -26.91 91.61
N ASN A 217 -14.98 -26.14 91.93
CA ASN A 217 -15.40 -25.79 93.30
C ASN A 217 -14.30 -25.09 94.13
N VAL A 218 -13.26 -24.57 93.48
CA VAL A 218 -12.22 -23.71 94.06
C VAL A 218 -12.79 -22.30 94.18
N ASN A 219 -12.57 -21.62 95.31
CA ASN A 219 -13.03 -20.24 95.53
C ASN A 219 -12.13 -19.22 94.77
N TRP A 220 -12.27 -19.22 93.45
CA TRP A 220 -11.50 -18.39 92.50
C TRP A 220 -11.68 -16.88 92.71
N ALA A 221 -12.77 -16.45 93.36
CA ALA A 221 -13.02 -15.04 93.66
C ALA A 221 -12.13 -14.50 94.79
N THR A 222 -11.62 -15.38 95.65
CA THR A 222 -10.79 -15.03 96.81
C THR A 222 -9.30 -14.98 96.46
N ASP A 223 -8.87 -15.76 95.46
CA ASP A 223 -7.51 -15.70 94.91
C ASP A 223 -7.43 -14.59 93.85
N PRO A 224 -6.63 -13.53 94.08
CA PRO A 224 -6.47 -12.42 93.14
C PRO A 224 -6.00 -12.85 91.75
N HIS A 225 -5.14 -13.87 91.67
CA HIS A 225 -4.57 -14.34 90.41
C HIS A 225 -5.59 -15.14 89.58
N LEU A 226 -6.35 -16.03 90.23
CA LEU A 226 -7.44 -16.77 89.56
C LEU A 226 -8.58 -15.84 89.13
N ARG A 227 -8.93 -14.85 89.96
CA ARG A 227 -9.91 -13.83 89.62
C ARG A 227 -9.51 -13.04 88.37
N GLU A 228 -8.24 -12.65 88.27
CA GLU A 228 -7.73 -11.95 87.09
C GLU A 228 -7.80 -12.82 85.83
N ILE A 229 -7.39 -14.09 85.91
CA ILE A 229 -7.43 -15.03 84.78
C ILE A 229 -8.87 -15.25 84.30
N VAL A 230 -9.82 -15.49 85.19
CA VAL A 230 -11.23 -15.70 84.83
C VAL A 230 -11.84 -14.45 84.18
N LEU A 231 -11.56 -13.26 84.73
CA LEU A 231 -12.05 -12.00 84.17
C LEU A 231 -11.42 -11.64 82.82
N GLN A 232 -10.16 -12.03 82.57
CA GLN A 232 -9.52 -11.86 81.26
C GLN A 232 -10.13 -12.80 80.22
N LEU A 233 -10.41 -14.05 80.59
CA LEU A 233 -11.10 -15.01 79.73
C LEU A 233 -12.52 -14.55 79.38
N GLU A 234 -13.24 -13.91 80.30
CA GLU A 234 -14.60 -13.41 80.07
C GLU A 234 -14.66 -12.21 79.10
N LYS A 235 -13.66 -11.31 79.15
CA LYS A 235 -13.60 -10.11 78.29
C LYS A 235 -13.40 -10.41 76.80
N ASN A 236 -12.81 -11.56 76.48
CA ASN A 236 -12.54 -11.94 75.09
C ASN A 236 -13.82 -12.36 74.33
N PHE A 237 -14.97 -12.47 75.01
CA PHE A 237 -16.29 -12.83 74.43
C PHE A 237 -17.27 -11.66 74.28
N SER A 238 -16.93 -10.46 74.73
CA SER A 238 -17.77 -9.27 74.52
C SER A 238 -17.37 -8.53 73.24
N VAL A 239 -17.86 -9.05 72.10
CA VAL A 239 -18.00 -8.30 70.83
C VAL A 239 -19.47 -7.94 70.64
#